data_AF-A0A6P1BME2-F1
#
_entry.id   AF-A0A6P1BME2-F1
#
_cell.length_a   1.000
_cell.length_b   1.000
_cell.length_c   1.000
_cell.angle_alpha   90.00
_cell.angle_beta   90.00
_cell.angle_gamma   90.00
#
_symmetry.space_group_name_H-M   'P 1'
#
loop_
_entity.id
_entity.type
_entity.pdbx_description
1 polymer ?
#
loop_
_entity_poly.entity_id
_entity_poly.type
_entity_poly.pdbx_seq_one_letter_code
_entity_poly.pdbx_strand_id
1 'polypeptide(L)'
;MHMIFVRLLAAAFASAGLFNAIATSTTQSNFVRWGYPAWWCRVTGGLEISAAILVAIPATRAAGLILCAVILAAAALTILRHREFSHLAPIGCFAALLLMAIRMS
;
A
#
# COMPACT_ATOMS: atom_id res chain seq x y z
N MET A 1 -16.05 3.84 -17.10
CA MET A 1 -15.52 2.55 -16.59
C MET A 1 -14.09 2.66 -16.05
N HIS A 2 -13.20 3.42 -16.69
CA HIS A 2 -11.78 3.49 -16.34
C HIS A 2 -11.44 4.07 -14.95
N MET A 3 -12.22 5.01 -14.43
CA MET A 3 -11.95 5.64 -13.12
C MET A 3 -12.23 4.71 -11.93
N ILE A 4 -12.88 3.56 -12.13
CA ILE A 4 -13.27 2.70 -11.01
C ILE A 4 -12.04 2.05 -10.36
N PHE A 5 -11.10 1.53 -11.14
CA PHE A 5 -9.87 0.92 -10.61
C PHE A 5 -8.98 1.93 -9.90
N VAL A 6 -8.87 3.14 -10.45
CA VAL A 6 -8.12 4.25 -9.81
C VAL A 6 -8.74 4.60 -8.45
N ARG A 7 -10.07 4.70 -8.37
CA ARG A 7 -10.78 5.00 -7.11
C ARG A 7 -10.68 3.85 -6.11
N LEU A 8 -10.80 2.61 -6.56
CA LEU A 8 -10.64 1.42 -5.72
C LEU A 8 -9.20 1.31 -5.20
N LEU A 9 -8.20 1.56 -6.04
CA LEU A 9 -6.79 1.59 -5.64
C LEU A 9 -6.54 2.69 -4.60
N ALA A 10 -7.03 3.90 -4.85
CA ALA A 10 -6.90 5.01 -3.90
C ALA A 10 -7.60 4.67 -2.57
N ALA A 11 -8.80 4.10 -2.60
CA ALA A 11 -9.51 3.68 -1.38
C ALA A 11 -8.75 2.58 -0.63
N ALA A 12 -8.23 1.58 -1.33
CA ALA A 12 -7.46 0.49 -0.73
C ALA A 12 -6.19 1.00 -0.03
N PHE A 13 -5.41 1.86 -0.70
CA PHE A 13 -4.23 2.50 -0.11
C PHE A 13 -4.58 3.46 1.03
N ALA A 14 -5.69 4.21 0.94
CA ALA A 14 -6.14 5.08 2.03
C ALA A 14 -6.53 4.27 3.27
N SER A 15 -7.26 3.16 3.10
CA SER A 15 -7.62 2.26 4.19
C SER A 15 -6.39 1.61 4.82
N ALA A 16 -5.50 1.01 4.01
CA ALA A 16 -4.25 0.43 4.50
C ALA A 16 -3.41 1.48 5.25
N GLY A 17 -3.29 2.66 4.67
CA GLY A 17 -2.56 3.77 5.24
C GLY A 17 -3.12 4.23 6.57
N LEU A 18 -4.44 4.26 6.71
CA LEU A 18 -5.09 4.58 7.97
C LEU A 18 -4.83 3.51 9.04
N PHE A 19 -4.93 2.21 8.70
CA PHE A 19 -4.59 1.12 9.61
C PHE A 19 -3.14 1.22 10.11
N ASN A 20 -2.20 1.48 9.20
CA ASN A 20 -0.79 1.64 9.51
C ASN A 20 -0.50 2.91 10.32
N ALA A 21 -1.19 4.02 10.03
CA ALA A 21 -1.05 5.29 10.75
C ALA A 21 -1.59 5.26 12.18
N ILE A 22 -2.72 4.56 12.40
CA ILE A 22 -3.27 4.32 13.75
C ILE A 22 -2.25 3.55 14.60
N ALA A 23 -1.45 2.68 13.97
CA ALA A 23 -0.35 1.96 14.63
C ALA A 23 -0.84 1.21 15.87
N THR A 24 -1.86 0.34 15.72
CA THR A 24 -2.31 -0.52 16.82
C THR A 24 -1.17 -1.39 17.34
N SER A 25 -1.28 -1.90 18.57
CA SER A 25 -0.25 -2.76 19.17
C SER A 25 0.08 -3.98 18.29
N THR A 26 -0.94 -4.59 17.68
CA THR A 26 -0.78 -5.68 16.69
C THR A 26 -0.01 -5.24 15.44
N THR A 27 -0.28 -4.04 14.92
CA THR A 27 0.43 -3.53 13.75
C THR A 27 1.89 -3.26 14.09
N GLN A 28 2.15 -2.61 15.22
CA GLN A 28 3.50 -2.34 15.68
C GLN A 28 4.30 -3.63 15.92
N SER A 29 3.68 -4.66 16.54
CA SER A 29 4.34 -5.94 16.78
C SER A 29 4.67 -6.69 15.50
N ASN A 30 3.80 -6.61 14.47
CA ASN A 30 4.11 -7.15 13.15
C ASN A 30 5.32 -6.47 12.51
N PHE A 31 5.40 -5.14 12.55
CA PHE A 31 6.56 -4.41 12.02
C PHE A 31 7.86 -4.76 12.76
N VAL A 32 7.81 -4.89 14.10
CA VAL A 32 8.95 -5.34 14.90
C VAL A 32 9.38 -6.77 14.53
N ARG A 33 8.42 -7.68 14.31
CA ARG A 33 8.70 -9.06 13.85
C ARG A 33 9.34 -9.08 12.46
N TRP A 34 9.04 -8.11 11.61
CA TRP A 34 9.67 -7.94 10.29
C TRP A 34 11.02 -7.22 10.33
N GLY A 35 11.54 -6.91 11.52
CA GLY A 35 12.84 -6.24 11.72
C GLY A 35 12.79 -4.71 11.60
N TYR A 36 11.61 -4.12 11.50
CA TYR A 36 11.43 -2.66 11.46
C TYR A 36 11.15 -2.10 12.87
N PRO A 37 11.57 -0.86 13.17
CA PRO A 37 11.14 -0.19 14.38
C PRO A 37 9.61 -0.07 14.45
N ALA A 38 9.03 -0.14 15.66
CA ALA A 38 7.58 -0.06 15.86
C ALA A 38 6.94 1.20 15.24
N TRP A 39 7.65 2.33 15.20
CA TRP A 39 7.16 3.57 14.61
C TRP A 39 7.12 3.55 13.07
N TRP A 40 7.81 2.61 12.42
CA TRP A 40 7.89 2.50 10.97
C TRP A 40 6.52 2.25 10.34
N CYS A 41 5.60 1.61 11.05
CA CYS A 41 4.21 1.47 10.59
C CYS A 41 3.56 2.82 10.28
N ARG A 42 3.82 3.88 11.06
CA ARG A 42 3.27 5.22 10.80
C ARG A 42 3.86 5.85 9.54
N VAL A 43 5.15 5.61 9.26
CA VAL A 43 5.78 6.06 8.01
C VAL A 43 5.16 5.36 6.82
N THR A 44 5.02 4.03 6.88
CA THR A 44 4.31 3.26 5.86
C THR A 44 2.90 3.80 5.66
N GLY A 45 2.18 4.07 6.74
CA GLY A 45 0.82 4.62 6.68
C GLY A 45 0.77 6.00 6.02
N GLY A 46 1.71 6.89 6.35
CA GLY A 46 1.83 8.19 5.72
C GLY A 46 2.15 8.11 4.21
N LEU A 47 3.02 7.18 3.81
CA LEU A 47 3.34 6.94 2.40
C LEU A 47 2.13 6.39 1.63
N GLU A 48 1.39 5.45 2.23
CA GLU A 48 0.18 4.86 1.63
C GLU A 48 -0.94 5.89 1.47
N ILE A 49 -1.17 6.75 2.48
CA ILE A 49 -2.14 7.85 2.38
C ILE A 49 -1.71 8.86 1.32
N SER A 50 -0.42 9.21 1.28
CA SER A 50 0.12 10.12 0.26
C SER A 50 -0.07 9.56 -1.15
N ALA A 51 0.20 8.26 -1.33
CA ALA A 51 -0.04 7.57 -2.59
C ALA A 51 -1.52 7.62 -3.00
N ALA A 52 -2.44 7.36 -2.06
CA ALA A 52 -3.88 7.46 -2.32
C ALA A 52 -4.31 8.87 -2.77
N ILE A 53 -3.81 9.92 -2.10
CA ILE A 53 -4.10 11.31 -2.46
C ILE A 53 -3.56 11.64 -3.86
N LEU A 54 -2.32 11.25 -4.15
CA LEU A 54 -1.70 11.48 -5.46
C LEU A 54 -2.45 10.74 -6.58
N VAL A 55 -2.87 9.50 -6.35
CA VAL A 55 -3.67 8.72 -7.33
C VAL A 55 -5.04 9.36 -7.59
N ALA A 56 -5.66 9.94 -6.56
CA ALA A 56 -6.97 10.57 -6.67
C ALA A 56 -6.95 11.86 -7.51
N ILE A 57 -5.85 12.61 -7.51
CA ILE A 57 -5.70 13.86 -8.26
C ILE A 57 -5.17 13.56 -9.67
N PRO A 58 -5.92 13.85 -10.76
CA PRO A 58 -5.50 13.51 -12.11
C PRO A 58 -4.11 14.02 -12.51
N ALA A 59 -3.74 15.23 -12.06
CA ALA A 59 -2.47 15.87 -12.38
C ALA A 59 -1.24 15.17 -11.75
N THR A 60 -1.42 14.46 -10.63
CA THR A 60 -0.32 13.80 -9.90
C THR A 60 -0.42 12.27 -9.91
N ARG A 61 -1.41 11.73 -10.63
CA ARG A 61 -1.72 10.29 -10.64
C ARG A 61 -0.54 9.42 -11.02
N ALA A 62 0.25 9.81 -12.03
CA ALA A 62 1.42 9.04 -12.44
C ALA A 62 2.42 8.86 -11.29
N ALA A 63 2.71 9.93 -10.53
CA ALA A 63 3.56 9.85 -9.35
C ALA A 63 2.94 8.98 -8.25
N GLY A 64 1.62 9.06 -8.05
CA GLY A 64 0.89 8.19 -7.12
C GLY A 64 1.01 6.71 -7.47
N LEU A 65 0.84 6.34 -8.76
CA LEU A 65 0.97 4.97 -9.23
C LEU A 65 2.39 4.42 -9.04
N ILE A 66 3.42 5.24 -9.30
CA ILE A 66 4.82 4.88 -9.04
C ILE A 66 5.03 4.63 -7.55
N LEU A 67 4.51 5.51 -6.68
CA LEU A 67 4.64 5.34 -5.23
C LEU A 67 3.92 4.06 -4.74
N CYS A 68 2.72 3.78 -5.24
CA CYS A 68 2.01 2.52 -4.98
C CYS A 68 2.87 1.30 -5.38
N ALA A 69 3.52 1.34 -6.55
CA ALA A 69 4.38 0.24 -7.02
C ALA A 69 5.58 0.03 -6.08
N VAL A 70 6.23 1.11 -5.65
CA VAL A 70 7.38 1.06 -4.72
C VAL A 70 6.96 0.47 -3.38
N ILE A 71 5.83 0.92 -2.81
CA ILE A 71 5.30 0.41 -1.54
C ILE A 71 5.00 -1.10 -1.66
N LEU A 72 4.32 -1.52 -2.75
CA LEU A 72 4.01 -2.94 -2.95
C LEU A 72 5.25 -3.80 -3.16
N ALA A 73 6.26 -3.31 -3.86
CA ALA A 73 7.53 -4.01 -4.01
C ALA A 73 8.24 -4.20 -2.66
N ALA A 74 8.29 -3.16 -1.83
CA ALA A 74 8.86 -3.23 -0.48
C ALA A 74 8.08 -4.19 0.43
N ALA A 75 6.74 -4.15 0.37
CA ALA A 75 5.88 -5.04 1.13
C ALA A 75 6.04 -6.50 0.69
N ALA A 76 6.08 -6.77 -0.62
CA ALA A 76 6.31 -8.11 -1.16
C ALA A 76 7.67 -8.66 -0.73
N LEU A 77 8.73 -7.85 -0.78
CA LEU A 77 10.06 -8.24 -0.30
C LEU A 77 10.03 -8.59 1.21
N THR A 78 9.31 -7.81 2.00
CA THR A 78 9.15 -8.06 3.45
C THR A 78 8.50 -9.41 3.71
N ILE A 79 7.39 -9.71 3.04
CA ILE A 79 6.68 -11.00 3.17
C ILE A 79 7.57 -12.16 2.71
N LEU A 80 8.22 -12.04 1.55
CA LEU A 80 9.07 -13.10 1.00
C LEU A 80 10.23 -13.42 1.94
N ARG A 81 10.83 -12.41 2.57
CA ARG A 81 11.91 -12.59 3.56
C ARG A 81 11.44 -13.29 4.82
N HIS A 82 10.24 -12.98 5.31
CA HIS A 82 9.71 -13.51 6.57
C HIS A 82 8.77 -14.72 6.40
N ARG A 83 8.54 -15.17 5.16
CA ARG A 83 7.68 -16.31 4.78
C ARG A 83 6.25 -16.22 5.33
N GLU A 84 5.70 -15.01 5.47
CA GLU A 84 4.34 -14.80 5.98
C GLU A 84 3.28 -14.88 4.87
N PHE A 85 3.05 -16.09 4.36
CA PHE A 85 2.19 -16.30 3.19
C PHE A 85 0.72 -15.89 3.39
N SER A 86 0.25 -15.76 4.63
CA SER A 86 -1.09 -15.23 4.94
C SER A 86 -1.30 -13.80 4.44
N HIS A 87 -0.23 -13.02 4.28
CA HIS A 87 -0.28 -11.65 3.76
C HIS A 87 -0.20 -11.58 2.22
N LEU A 88 -0.07 -12.71 1.51
CA LEU A 88 -0.02 -12.73 0.04
C LEU A 88 -1.35 -12.33 -0.60
N ALA A 89 -2.49 -12.72 -0.01
CA ALA A 89 -3.80 -12.42 -0.58
C ALA A 89 -4.08 -10.91 -0.63
N PRO A 90 -3.87 -10.12 0.45
CA PRO A 90 -3.93 -8.67 0.40
C PRO A 90 -2.97 -8.06 -0.64
N ILE A 91 -1.70 -8.45 -0.66
CA ILE A 91 -0.72 -7.91 -1.62
C ILE A 91 -1.12 -8.21 -3.06
N GLY A 92 -1.58 -9.43 -3.35
CA GLY A 92 -2.03 -9.82 -4.68
C GLY A 92 -3.22 -8.98 -5.16
N CYS A 93 -4.16 -8.70 -4.27
CA CYS A 93 -5.30 -7.83 -4.57
C CYS A 93 -4.85 -6.40 -4.91
N PHE A 94 -3.97 -5.80 -4.10
CA PHE A 94 -3.44 -4.46 -4.36
C PHE A 94 -2.62 -4.40 -5.65
N ALA A 95 -1.82 -5.43 -5.93
CA ALA A 95 -1.06 -5.53 -7.17
C ALA A 95 -1.99 -5.63 -8.40
N ALA A 96 -3.06 -6.42 -8.32
CA ALA A 96 -4.05 -6.52 -9.39
C ALA A 96 -4.75 -5.17 -9.63
N LEU A 97 -5.17 -4.47 -8.57
CA LEU A 97 -5.76 -3.14 -8.67
C LEU A 97 -4.80 -2.13 -9.30
N LEU A 98 -3.52 -2.15 -8.91
CA LEU A 98 -2.48 -1.29 -9.47
C LEU A 98 -2.29 -1.57 -10.97
N LEU A 99 -2.17 -2.83 -11.36
CA LEU A 99 -2.01 -3.22 -12.76
C LEU A 99 -3.20 -2.78 -13.60
N MET A 100 -4.42 -2.95 -13.10
CA MET A 100 -5.62 -2.49 -13.82
C MET A 100 -5.71 -0.96 -13.89
N ALA A 101 -5.27 -0.26 -12.84
CA ALA A 101 -5.19 1.20 -12.86
C ALA A 101 -4.20 1.70 -13.91
N ILE A 102 -3.00 1.10 -14.00
CA ILE A 102 -1.96 1.44 -14.98
C ILE A 102 -2.36 1.07 -16.40
N ARG A 103 -2.91 -0.14 -16.61
CA ARG A 103 -3.23 -0.63 -17.96
C ARG A 103 -4.31 0.22 -18.63
N MET A 104 -5.19 0.79 -17.83
CA MET A 104 -6.26 1.62 -18.34
C MET A 104 -5.80 3.07 -18.51
N SER A 105 -5.00 3.64 -17.59
CA SER A 105 -4.57 5.06 -17.55
C SER A 105 -3.78 5.53 -18.76
#